data_AF-A0A0L0QT82-F1
#
_entry.id   AF-A0A0L0QT82-F1
#
_cell.length_a   1.000
_cell.length_b   1.000
_cell.length_c   1.000
_cell.angle_alpha   90.00
_cell.angle_beta   90.00
_cell.angle_gamma   90.00
#
_symmetry.space_group_name_H-M   'P 1'
#
loop_
_entity.id
_entity.type
_entity.pdbx_description
1 polymer ?
#
loop_
_entity_poly.entity_id
_entity_poly.type
_entity_poly.pdbx_seq_one_letter_code
_entity_poly.pdbx_strand_id
1 'polypeptide(L)' 'MQTLKESGMDSFQRVYHTFQRWKTEILQSFMYPFNNGYIEGINNKIKVLKRKSYGIKNFSRLKNKILWQQEVNKLI' A
#
# COMPACT_ATOMS: atom_id res chain seq x y z
N MET A 1 -17.86 -1.43 -15.98
CA MET A 1 -17.64 -2.77 -15.36
C MET A 1 -18.05 -3.89 -16.29
N GLN A 2 -19.25 -3.84 -16.88
CA GLN A 2 -19.70 -4.79 -17.89
C GLN A 2 -18.69 -4.92 -19.06
N THR A 3 -18.21 -3.79 -19.56
CA THR A 3 -17.18 -3.70 -20.62
C THR A 3 -15.84 -4.36 -20.25
N LEU A 4 -15.44 -4.37 -18.97
CA LEU A 4 -14.22 -5.05 -18.50
C LEU A 4 -14.42 -6.57 -18.40
N LYS A 5 -15.63 -7.00 -18.05
CA LYS A 5 -16.02 -8.41 -18.03
C LYS A 5 -16.17 -8.99 -19.44
N GLU A 6 -16.38 -8.14 -20.45
CA GLU A 6 -16.60 -8.58 -21.83
C GLU A 6 -15.34 -8.42 -22.71
N SER A 7 -14.27 -7.81 -22.20
CA SER A 7 -13.14 -7.36 -23.02
C SER A 7 -12.23 -8.46 -23.59
N GLY A 8 -12.57 -9.75 -23.46
CA GLY A 8 -11.80 -10.90 -23.98
C GLY A 8 -10.37 -11.09 -23.44
N MET A 9 -9.81 -10.09 -22.76
CA MET A 9 -8.45 -10.08 -22.21
C MET A 9 -8.45 -10.49 -20.75
N ASP A 10 -7.62 -11.48 -20.41
CA ASP A 10 -7.49 -11.99 -19.04
C ASP A 10 -7.08 -10.93 -18.02
N SER A 11 -6.25 -9.96 -18.43
CA SER A 11 -5.83 -8.84 -17.56
C SER A 11 -7.03 -8.04 -17.06
N PHE A 12 -7.99 -7.76 -17.93
CA PHE A 12 -9.20 -7.01 -17.60
C PHE A 12 -10.21 -7.85 -16.82
N GLN A 13 -10.32 -9.16 -17.09
CA GLN A 13 -11.10 -10.07 -16.24
C GLN A 13 -10.58 -10.09 -14.80
N ARG A 14 -9.25 -10.20 -14.62
CA ARG A 14 -8.62 -10.18 -13.29
C ARG A 14 -8.93 -8.89 -12.53
N VAL A 15 -8.87 -7.74 -13.22
CA VAL A 15 -9.24 -6.45 -12.63
C VAL A 15 -10.71 -6.45 -12.23
N TYR A 16 -11.61 -6.88 -13.12
CA TYR A 16 -13.05 -7.00 -12.81
C TYR A 16 -13.31 -7.86 -11.56
N HIS A 17 -12.72 -9.06 -11.49
CA HIS A 17 -12.87 -9.94 -10.33
C HIS A 17 -12.32 -9.34 -9.04
N THR A 18 -11.22 -8.60 -9.11
CA THR A 18 -10.67 -7.89 -7.95
C THR A 18 -11.65 -6.82 -7.46
N PHE A 19 -12.18 -5.99 -8.35
CA PHE A 19 -13.16 -4.97 -7.96
C PHE A 19 -14.45 -5.57 -7.40
N GLN A 20 -14.93 -6.69 -7.94
CA GLN A 20 -16.10 -7.38 -7.39
C GLN A 20 -15.82 -7.94 -5.99
N ARG A 21 -14.64 -8.54 -5.78
CA ARG A 21 -14.26 -9.10 -4.49
C ARG A 21 -14.17 -8.05 -3.39
N TRP A 22 -13.65 -6.86 -3.70
CA TRP A 22 -13.42 -5.78 -2.74
C TRP A 22 -14.50 -4.69 -2.76
N LYS A 23 -15.63 -4.93 -3.44
CA LYS A 23 -16.66 -3.92 -3.68
C LYS A 23 -17.20 -3.34 -2.37
N THR A 24 -17.44 -4.20 -1.37
CA THR A 24 -18.03 -3.78 -0.09
C THR A 24 -17.09 -2.85 0.66
N GLU A 25 -15.81 -3.20 0.75
CA GLU A 25 -14.78 -2.43 1.45
C GLU A 25 -14.51 -1.09 0.74
N ILE A 26 -14.51 -1.09 -0.60
CA ILE A 26 -14.41 0.13 -1.40
C ILE A 26 -15.60 1.05 -1.13
N LEU A 27 -16.82 0.53 -1.05
CA LEU A 27 -18.00 1.35 -0.74
C LEU A 27 -17.95 1.87 0.70
N GLN A 28 -17.53 1.04 1.65
CA GLN A 28 -17.38 1.42 3.05
C GLN A 28 -16.32 2.51 3.23
N SER A 29 -15.23 2.51 2.46
CA SER A 29 -14.19 3.55 2.59
C SER A 29 -14.67 4.96 2.24
N PHE A 30 -15.74 5.10 1.46
CA PHE A 30 -16.39 6.42 1.23
C PHE A 30 -17.30 6.84 2.37
N MET A 31 -17.82 5.90 3.17
CA MET A 31 -18.74 6.20 4.27
C MET A 31 -18.02 6.64 5.55
N TYR A 32 -16.78 6.18 5.75
CA TYR A 32 -16.00 6.49 6.95
C TYR A 32 -14.87 7.49 6.65
N PRO A 33 -14.48 8.35 7.61
CA PRO A 33 -13.41 9.33 7.42
C PRO A 33 -11.99 8.72 7.46
N PHE A 34 -11.87 7.39 7.40
CA PHE A 34 -10.59 6.70 7.42
C PHE A 34 -9.95 6.74 6.04
N ASN A 35 -8.77 7.36 5.95
CA ASN A 35 -7.96 7.33 4.74
C ASN A 35 -6.72 6.45 4.93
N ASN A 36 -6.23 5.87 3.83
CA ASN A 36 -5.02 5.08 3.82
C ASN A 36 -3.73 5.94 3.75
N GLY A 37 -3.86 7.27 3.73
CA GLY A 37 -2.76 8.20 3.47
C GLY A 37 -1.64 8.11 4.51
N TYR A 38 -1.99 7.92 5.79
CA TYR A 38 -0.99 7.70 6.84
C TYR A 38 -0.17 6.43 6.60
N ILE A 39 -0.84 5.32 6.28
CA ILE A 39 -0.21 4.02 5.99
C ILE A 39 0.64 4.10 4.71
N GLU A 40 0.14 4.77 3.67
CA GLU A 40 0.88 5.03 2.43
C GLU A 40 2.14 5.87 2.69
N GLY A 41 2.05 6.88 3.55
CA GLY A 41 3.18 7.69 3.98
C GLY A 41 4.26 6.86 4.65
N ILE A 42 3.88 5.95 5.57
CA ILE A 42 4.81 5.00 6.20
C ILE A 42 5.46 4.10 5.15
N ASN A 43 4.66 3.51 4.27
CA ASN A 43 5.15 2.61 3.22
C ASN A 43 6.14 3.33 2.27
N ASN A 44 5.87 4.58 1.91
CA ASN A 44 6.78 5.37 1.08
C ASN A 44 8.10 5.67 1.81
N LYS A 45 8.05 6.06 3.09
CA LYS A 45 9.27 6.25 3.91
C LYS A 45 10.12 4.98 3.97
N ILE A 46 9.50 3.82 4.17
CA ILE A 46 10.21 2.52 4.17
C ILE A 46 10.85 2.25 2.80
N LYS A 47 10.12 2.48 1.70
CA LYS A 47 10.66 2.32 0.33
C LYS A 47 11.84 3.27 0.09
N VAL A 48 11.76 4.53 0.52
CA VAL A 48 12.86 5.50 0.43
C VAL A 48 14.06 5.04 1.25
N LEU A 49 13.85 4.57 2.48
CA LEU A 49 14.90 4.04 3.35
C LEU A 49 15.66 2.87 2.71
N LYS A 50 14.91 1.94 2.11
CA LYS A 50 15.47 0.79 1.40
C LYS A 50 16.29 1.22 0.19
N ARG A 51 15.80 2.19 -0.61
CA ARG A 51 16.51 2.77 -1.77
C ARG A 51 17.80 3.49 -1.36
N LYS A 52 17.74 4.37 -0.35
CA LYS A 52 18.90 5.10 0.18
C LYS A 52 19.98 4.18 0.75
N SER A 53 19.60 2.98 1.19
CA SER A 53 20.53 2.00 1.78
C SER A 53 21.01 0.96 0.75
N TYR A 54 20.76 1.15 -0.55
CA TYR A 54 21.09 0.21 -1.63
C TYR A 54 20.57 -1.22 -1.42
N GLY A 55 19.44 -1.35 -0.71
CA GLY A 55 18.86 -2.64 -0.36
C GLY A 55 19.44 -3.25 0.91
N ILE A 56 18.69 -3.17 2.01
CA ILE A 56 19.00 -3.89 3.25
C ILE A 56 18.51 -5.33 3.11
N LYS A 57 19.42 -6.30 3.08
CA LYS A 57 19.10 -7.73 2.95
C LYS A 57 18.57 -8.36 4.25
N ASN A 58 19.04 -7.87 5.40
CA ASN A 58 18.63 -8.39 6.71
C ASN A 58 17.38 -7.67 7.22
N PHE A 59 16.28 -8.41 7.39
CA PHE A 59 15.01 -7.85 7.85
C PHE A 59 15.08 -7.22 9.24
N SER A 60 15.80 -7.82 10.18
CA SER A 60 15.98 -7.27 11.54
C SER A 60 16.66 -5.89 11.49
N ARG A 61 17.70 -5.73 10.65
CA ARG A 61 18.35 -4.43 10.44
C ARG A 61 17.41 -3.41 9.79
N LEU A 62 16.60 -3.83 8.82
CA LEU A 62 15.59 -2.95 8.20
C LEU A 62 14.55 -2.50 9.24
N LYS A 63 14.01 -3.43 10.04
CA LYS A 63 13.05 -3.15 11.10
C LYS A 63 13.60 -2.15 12.12
N ASN A 64 14.81 -2.39 12.64
CA ASN A 64 15.43 -1.49 13.61
C ASN A 64 15.61 -0.07 13.04
N LYS A 65 16.00 0.03 11.77
CA LYS A 65 16.16 1.33 11.10
C LYS A 65 14.82 2.05 10.89
N ILE A 66 13.75 1.33 10.58
CA ILE A 66 12.39 1.90 10.46
C ILE A 66 11.92 2.43 11.81
N LEU A 67 12.06 1.63 12.87
CA LEU A 67 11.64 2.02 14.23
C LEU A 67 12.42 3.24 14.72
N TRP A 68 13.76 3.24 14.55
CA TRP A 68 14.59 4.39 14.90
C TRP A 68 14.18 5.66 14.16
N GLN A 69 13.92 5.56 12.85
CA GLN A 69 13.45 6.70 12.05
C GLN A 69 12.08 7.22 12.52
N GLN A 70 11.19 6.33 12.98
CA GLN A 70 9.89 6.74 13.52
C GLN A 70 10.05 7.47 14.87
N GLU A 71 10.92 7.00 15.75
CA GLU A 71 11.19 7.68 17.03
C GLU A 71 11.84 9.05 16.83
N VAL A 72 12.86 9.17 15.96
CA VAL A 72 13.51 10.47 15.69
C VAL A 72 12.53 11.49 15.11
N ASN A 73 11.61 11.06 14.24
CA ASN A 73 10.59 11.96 13.67
C ASN A 73 9.56 12.47 14.70
N LYS A 74 9.47 11.87 15.91
CA LYS A 74 8.60 12.38 16.98
C LYS A 74 9.27 13.49 17.80
N LEU A 75 10.60 13.56 17.74
CA LEU A 75 11.43 14.47 18.54
C LEU A 75 11.77 15.77 17.80
N ILE A 76 11.39 15.86 16.53
CA ILE A 76 11.60 17.00 15.63
C ILE A 76 10.22 17.51 15.23
#